data_AF-A0A2G9SDN7-F1
#
_entry.id   AF-A0A2G9SDN7-F1
#
_cell.length_a   1.000
_cell.length_b   1.000
_cell.length_c   1.000
_cell.angle_alpha   90.00
_cell.angle_beta   90.00
_cell.angle_gamma   90.00
#
_symmetry.space_group_name_H-M   'P 1'
#
loop_
_entity.id
_entity.type
_entity.pdbx_description
1 polymer ?
#
loop_
_entity_poly.entity_id
_entity_poly.type
_entity_poly.pdbx_seq_one_letter_code
_entity_poly.pdbx_strand_id
1 'polypeptide(L)'
;MWPYTWNSYLINILLQDGEVYCIDARFYGNISRFINHLCEPNLLPVRVFMSHQDLRFPRIALFSSRQICSGEEIGFDYGDRFWDIKGKLFSCRCGSPKCKHPLLKPTPPCQPATPAEAPQENGLPDTSSSGLLSHS
;
A
#
# COMPACT_ATOMS: atom_id res chain seq x y z
N MET A 1 4.71 -24.51 13.19
CA MET A 1 4.61 -23.30 14.03
C MET A 1 5.32 -22.17 13.30
N TRP A 2 4.62 -21.23 12.67
CA TRP A 2 5.25 -20.24 11.78
C TRP A 2 5.97 -19.13 12.58
N PRO A 3 7.26 -18.83 12.31
CA PRO A 3 8.09 -17.95 13.14
C PRO A 3 7.83 -16.42 13.00
N TYR A 4 6.88 -15.95 12.18
CA TYR A 4 6.85 -14.54 11.74
C TYR A 4 5.73 -13.65 12.30
N THR A 5 4.96 -14.10 13.31
CA THR A 5 3.79 -13.34 13.81
C THR A 5 4.06 -12.49 15.06
N TRP A 6 5.25 -12.59 15.67
CA TRP A 6 5.44 -12.04 17.03
C TRP A 6 5.34 -10.53 17.15
N ASN A 7 5.77 -9.78 16.14
CA ASN A 7 5.94 -8.33 16.22
C ASN A 7 4.72 -7.53 15.74
N SER A 8 3.53 -8.13 15.76
CA SER A 8 2.33 -7.48 15.19
C SER A 8 1.73 -6.40 16.10
N TYR A 9 2.13 -6.38 17.37
CA TYR A 9 1.60 -5.48 18.41
C TYR A 9 2.68 -4.54 18.98
N LEU A 10 3.76 -4.30 18.21
CA LEU A 10 4.85 -3.41 18.61
C LEU A 10 4.58 -1.97 18.17
N ILE A 11 4.71 -1.03 19.11
CA ILE A 11 4.82 0.40 18.82
C ILE A 11 6.25 0.84 19.11
N ASN A 12 6.97 1.28 18.07
CA ASN A 12 8.36 1.73 18.20
C ASN A 12 8.43 3.17 18.71
N ILE A 13 9.29 3.40 19.70
CA ILE A 13 9.64 4.70 20.27
C ILE A 13 11.08 4.99 19.87
N LEU A 14 11.26 5.78 18.81
CA LEU A 14 12.57 6.22 18.33
C LEU A 14 13.11 7.37 19.20
N LEU A 15 14.29 7.22 19.76
CA LEU A 15 14.96 8.29 20.50
C LEU A 15 15.94 9.05 19.60
N GLN A 16 16.33 10.27 20.03
CA GLN A 16 17.20 11.15 19.24
C GLN A 16 18.63 10.63 19.11
N ASP A 17 19.08 9.80 20.05
CA ASP A 17 20.39 9.16 20.10
C ASP A 17 20.48 7.87 19.28
N GLY A 18 19.40 7.48 18.60
CA GLY A 18 19.33 6.26 17.79
C GLY A 18 18.87 5.02 18.55
N GLU A 19 18.69 5.10 19.87
CA GLU A 19 18.14 4.02 20.67
C GLU A 19 16.63 3.85 20.38
N VAL A 20 16.16 2.60 20.38
CA VAL A 20 14.77 2.26 20.07
C VAL A 20 14.16 1.44 21.20
N TYR A 21 13.21 2.04 21.91
CA TYR A 21 12.35 1.30 22.82
C TYR A 21 11.07 0.90 22.10
N CYS A 22 10.38 -0.13 22.60
CA CYS A 22 9.09 -0.52 22.04
C CYS A 22 8.10 -0.85 23.14
N ILE A 23 6.82 -0.55 22.86
CA ILE A 23 5.69 -1.04 23.64
C ILE A 23 5.20 -2.31 22.94
N ASP A 24 5.26 -3.45 23.62
CA ASP A 24 4.71 -4.71 23.12
C ASP A 24 3.35 -4.99 23.76
N ALA A 25 2.28 -4.82 22.98
CA ALA A 25 0.91 -5.06 23.41
C ALA A 25 0.41 -6.49 23.14
N ARG A 26 1.29 -7.42 22.77
CA ARG A 26 0.91 -8.80 22.41
C ARG A 26 0.21 -9.51 23.56
N PHE A 27 0.85 -9.55 24.72
CA PHE A 27 0.35 -10.26 25.90
C PHE A 27 -0.37 -9.34 26.88
N TYR A 28 0.11 -8.09 27.01
CA TYR A 28 -0.44 -7.10 27.92
C TYR A 28 -0.68 -5.80 27.17
N GLY A 29 -1.92 -5.37 27.06
CA GLY A 29 -2.29 -4.14 26.37
C GLY A 29 -3.73 -3.76 26.68
N ASN A 30 -4.08 -2.50 26.39
CA ASN A 30 -5.46 -2.03 26.49
C ASN A 30 -6.18 -2.15 25.12
N ILE A 31 -7.31 -1.46 24.97
CA ILE A 31 -8.11 -1.47 23.73
C ILE A 31 -7.30 -1.03 22.49
N SER A 32 -6.24 -0.22 22.64
CA SER A 32 -5.49 0.31 21.51
C SER A 32 -4.78 -0.78 20.69
N ARG A 33 -4.54 -1.96 21.28
CA ARG A 33 -3.92 -3.10 20.59
C ARG A 33 -4.75 -3.65 19.43
N PHE A 34 -6.03 -3.29 19.37
CA PHE A 34 -6.98 -3.75 18.35
C PHE A 34 -7.24 -2.69 17.27
N ILE A 35 -6.69 -1.48 17.42
CA ILE A 35 -6.86 -0.40 16.44
C ILE A 35 -6.06 -0.76 15.19
N ASN A 36 -6.71 -0.78 14.03
CA ASN A 36 -6.10 -1.17 12.76
C ASN A 36 -5.29 -0.04 12.11
N HIS A 37 -4.53 -0.43 11.09
CA HIS A 37 -3.86 0.52 10.21
C HIS A 37 -4.84 1.14 9.21
N LEU A 38 -4.75 2.47 9.04
CA LEU A 38 -5.35 3.20 7.94
C LEU A 38 -4.26 4.03 7.22
N CYS A 39 -4.21 3.96 5.88
CA CYS A 39 -3.29 4.80 5.09
C CYS A 39 -3.71 6.28 5.07
N GLU A 40 -5.00 6.55 5.29
CA GLU A 40 -5.56 7.89 5.56
C GLU A 40 -6.12 7.89 7.00
N PRO A 41 -5.24 8.01 8.01
CA PRO A 41 -5.61 7.79 9.40
C PRO A 41 -6.47 8.92 9.97
N ASN A 42 -7.40 8.55 10.87
CA ASN A 42 -8.18 9.48 11.67
C ASN A 42 -7.65 9.62 13.11
N LEU A 43 -6.61 8.85 13.48
CA LEU A 43 -5.87 8.98 14.73
C LEU A 43 -4.41 9.38 14.51
N LEU A 44 -3.92 10.24 15.41
CA LEU A 44 -2.54 10.71 15.50
C LEU A 44 -1.92 10.26 16.84
N PRO A 45 -0.86 9.43 16.81
CA PRO A 45 -0.08 9.09 17.99
C PRO A 45 0.81 10.26 18.44
N VAL A 46 0.75 10.62 19.72
CA VAL A 46 1.50 11.71 20.34
C VAL A 46 2.22 11.19 21.58
N ARG A 47 3.48 11.60 21.74
CA ARG A 47 4.27 11.31 22.95
C ARG A 47 3.87 12.26 24.06
N VAL A 48 3.50 11.71 25.20
CA VAL A 48 3.08 12.47 26.38
C VAL A 48 3.90 12.07 27.59
N PHE A 49 4.34 13.07 28.34
CA PHE A 49 5.01 12.92 29.63
C PHE A 49 4.05 13.39 30.72
N MET A 50 3.93 12.61 31.79
CA MET A 50 3.02 12.90 32.91
C MET A 50 3.85 12.93 34.20
N SER A 51 3.72 11.90 35.04
CA SER A 51 4.39 11.83 36.36
C SER A 51 5.92 11.78 36.29
N HIS A 52 6.49 11.47 35.12
CA HIS A 52 7.93 11.51 34.89
C HIS A 52 8.22 12.16 33.52
N GLN A 53 9.46 12.59 33.33
CA GLN A 53 9.95 13.23 32.10
C GLN A 53 11.15 12.50 31.49
N ASP A 54 11.33 11.20 31.76
CA ASP A 54 12.38 10.42 31.08
C ASP A 54 11.99 10.21 29.62
N LEU A 55 12.75 10.83 28.73
CA LEU A 55 12.52 10.85 27.28
C LEU A 55 12.52 9.45 26.67
N ARG A 56 13.08 8.46 27.37
CA ARG A 56 13.13 7.06 26.93
C ARG A 56 11.78 6.35 27.02
N PHE A 57 10.89 6.80 27.92
CA PHE A 57 9.64 6.11 28.23
C PHE A 57 8.39 7.01 28.12
N PRO A 58 8.17 7.69 26.97
CA PRO A 58 6.95 8.45 26.77
C PRO A 58 5.73 7.54 26.81
N ARG A 59 4.59 8.06 27.27
CA ARG A 59 3.30 7.40 27.02
C ARG A 59 2.81 7.80 25.63
N ILE A 60 2.21 6.85 24.90
CA ILE A 60 1.61 7.11 23.60
C ILE A 60 0.12 7.39 23.80
N ALA A 61 -0.30 8.62 23.51
CA ALA A 61 -1.69 9.03 23.48
C ALA A 61 -2.16 9.13 22.02
N LEU A 62 -3.39 8.68 21.74
CA LEU A 62 -3.99 8.74 20.42
C LEU A 62 -5.03 9.86 20.40
N PHE A 63 -4.84 10.84 19.53
CA PHE A 63 -5.76 11.96 19.33
C PHE A 63 -6.42 11.87 17.97
N SER A 64 -7.65 12.33 17.83
CA SER A 64 -8.30 12.40 16.51
C SER A 64 -7.65 13.48 15.64
N SER A 65 -7.26 13.15 14.41
CA SER A 65 -6.70 14.12 13.44
C SER A 65 -7.79 14.90 12.69
N ARG A 66 -9.03 14.42 12.74
CA ARG A 66 -10.24 15.05 12.19
C ARG A 66 -11.47 14.60 12.98
N GLN A 67 -12.64 15.15 12.68
CA GLN A 67 -13.90 14.65 13.21
C GLN A 67 -14.12 13.18 12.76
N ILE A 68 -14.59 12.35 13.69
CA ILE A 68 -14.86 10.92 13.50
C ILE A 68 -16.37 10.72 13.68
N CYS A 69 -17.03 10.15 12.68
CA CYS A 69 -18.45 9.89 12.73
C CYS A 69 -18.78 8.67 13.61
N SER A 70 -20.00 8.61 14.15
CA SER A 70 -20.45 7.44 14.90
C SER A 70 -20.43 6.19 14.00
N GLY A 71 -19.84 5.10 14.49
CA GLY A 71 -19.67 3.86 13.74
C GLY A 71 -18.50 3.85 12.75
N GLU A 72 -17.76 4.94 12.62
CA GLU A 72 -16.54 4.99 11.82
C GLU A 72 -15.40 4.22 12.51
N GLU A 73 -14.70 3.37 11.76
CA GLU A 73 -13.52 2.67 12.27
C GLU A 73 -12.39 3.66 12.57
N ILE A 74 -11.78 3.52 13.74
CA ILE A 74 -10.59 4.29 14.12
C ILE A 74 -9.31 3.58 13.68
N GLY A 75 -8.32 4.34 13.24
CA GLY A 75 -7.03 3.80 12.81
C GLY A 75 -5.94 4.85 12.65
N PHE A 76 -4.70 4.40 12.81
CA PHE A 76 -3.50 5.23 12.67
C PHE A 76 -2.52 4.61 11.67
N ASP A 77 -1.55 5.40 11.20
CA ASP A 77 -0.49 4.89 10.34
C ASP A 77 0.51 4.07 11.18
N TYR A 78 0.73 2.80 10.81
CA TYR A 78 1.65 1.91 11.52
C TYR A 78 3.12 2.22 11.17
N GLY A 79 3.33 3.00 10.11
CA GLY A 79 4.65 3.38 9.61
C GLY A 79 5.30 2.32 8.74
N ASP A 80 6.28 2.76 7.94
CA ASP A 80 6.93 1.94 6.92
C ASP A 80 7.62 0.72 7.52
N ARG A 81 8.25 0.83 8.69
CA ARG A 81 8.94 -0.29 9.35
C ARG A 81 8.02 -1.49 9.62
N PHE A 82 6.74 -1.26 9.92
CA PHE A 82 5.77 -2.35 10.06
C PHE A 82 5.55 -3.02 8.70
N TRP A 83 5.32 -2.23 7.66
CA TRP A 83 5.01 -2.69 6.31
C TRP A 83 6.21 -3.30 5.58
N ASP A 84 7.43 -2.88 5.85
CA ASP A 84 8.66 -3.50 5.32
C ASP A 84 8.78 -4.97 5.74
N ILE A 85 8.29 -5.29 6.94
CA ILE A 85 8.31 -6.64 7.52
C ILE A 85 7.04 -7.40 7.12
N LYS A 86 5.87 -6.80 7.33
CA LYS A 86 4.57 -7.46 7.20
C LYS A 86 3.98 -7.43 5.79
N GLY A 87 4.37 -6.47 4.97
CA GLY A 87 3.94 -6.34 3.58
C GLY A 87 4.30 -7.54 2.71
N LYS A 88 5.32 -8.32 3.12
CA LYS A 88 5.68 -9.60 2.47
C LYS A 88 4.72 -10.74 2.82
N LEU A 89 3.95 -10.61 3.89
CA LEU A 89 3.03 -11.63 4.40
C LEU A 89 1.59 -11.35 4.00
N PHE A 90 1.17 -10.09 4.04
CA PHE A 90 -0.16 -9.64 3.67
C PHE A 90 -0.14 -8.17 3.26
N SER A 91 -1.15 -7.76 2.48
CA SER A 91 -1.33 -6.37 2.07
C SER A 91 -2.27 -5.61 3.02
N CYS A 92 -2.22 -4.28 2.93
CA CYS A 92 -3.21 -3.42 3.56
C CYS A 92 -4.60 -3.62 2.94
N ARG A 93 -5.63 -3.52 3.79
CA ARG A 93 -7.06 -3.62 3.44
C ARG A 93 -7.87 -2.41 3.94
N CYS A 94 -7.23 -1.25 4.10
CA CYS A 94 -7.89 -0.05 4.65
C CYS A 94 -8.96 0.54 3.72
N GLY A 95 -9.08 0.09 2.47
CA GLY A 95 -10.08 0.57 1.51
C GLY A 95 -9.84 1.97 0.95
N SER A 96 -8.83 2.70 1.41
CA SER A 96 -8.50 4.05 0.91
C SER A 96 -8.05 4.02 -0.56
N PRO A 97 -8.51 4.96 -1.41
CA PRO A 97 -7.99 5.12 -2.77
C PRO A 97 -6.52 5.55 -2.81
N LYS A 98 -6.00 6.08 -1.68
CA LYS A 98 -4.59 6.47 -1.50
C LYS A 98 -3.81 5.45 -0.68
N CYS A 99 -4.22 4.18 -0.71
CA CYS A 99 -3.51 3.11 0.00
C CYS A 99 -2.06 2.99 -0.48
N LYS A 100 -1.11 3.06 0.46
CA LYS A 100 0.34 2.96 0.20
C LYS A 100 0.85 1.52 0.16
N HIS A 101 0.08 0.57 0.69
CA HIS A 101 0.49 -0.83 0.82
C HIS A 101 -0.54 -1.80 0.19
N PRO A 102 -0.95 -1.59 -1.09
CA PRO A 102 -1.96 -2.41 -1.74
C PRO A 102 -1.48 -3.84 -1.97
N LEU A 103 -2.40 -4.74 -2.29
CA LEU A 103 -2.04 -6.00 -2.94
C LEU A 103 -1.19 -5.66 -4.17
N LEU A 104 -0.04 -6.33 -4.34
CA LEU A 104 0.62 -6.37 -5.64
C LEU A 104 -0.48 -6.65 -6.67
N LYS A 105 -0.74 -5.69 -7.56
CA LYS A 105 -1.77 -5.85 -8.58
C LYS A 105 -1.48 -7.17 -9.29
N PRO A 106 -2.47 -8.08 -9.47
CA PRO A 106 -2.29 -9.15 -10.43
C PRO A 106 -1.80 -8.51 -11.73
N THR A 107 -0.71 -9.04 -12.28
CA THR A 107 -0.28 -8.71 -13.64
C THR A 107 -1.54 -8.77 -14.50
N PRO A 108 -1.87 -7.74 -15.30
CA PRO A 108 -2.95 -7.89 -16.26
C PRO A 108 -2.67 -9.18 -17.05
N PRO A 109 -3.64 -10.09 -17.23
CA PRO A 109 -3.41 -11.25 -18.06
C PRO A 109 -2.85 -10.77 -19.39
N CYS A 110 -1.77 -11.43 -19.84
CA CYS A 110 -1.16 -11.17 -21.13
C CYS A 110 -2.30 -11.11 -22.15
N GLN A 111 -2.60 -9.91 -22.65
CA GLN A 111 -3.59 -9.80 -23.71
C GLN A 111 -3.00 -10.57 -24.88
N PRO A 112 -3.70 -11.57 -25.45
CA PRO A 112 -3.22 -12.21 -26.65
C PRO A 112 -3.01 -11.10 -27.67
N ALA A 113 -1.80 -11.06 -28.24
CA ALA A 113 -1.44 -10.11 -29.27
C ALA A 113 -2.55 -10.12 -30.34
N THR A 114 -3.21 -8.99 -30.53
CA THR A 114 -4.04 -8.76 -31.70
C THR A 114 -3.16 -9.03 -32.93
N PRO A 115 -3.55 -9.93 -33.85
CA PRO A 115 -2.82 -10.11 -35.09
C PRO A 115 -2.76 -8.77 -35.80
N ALA A 116 -1.56 -8.41 -36.26
CA ALA A 116 -1.33 -7.21 -37.06
C ALA A 116 -2.32 -7.20 -38.24
N GLU A 117 -3.12 -6.15 -38.32
CA GLU A 117 -3.99 -5.87 -39.44
C GLU A 117 -3.09 -5.62 -40.67
N ALA A 118 -3.30 -6.42 -41.72
CA ALA A 118 -2.53 -6.36 -42.95
C ALA A 118 -2.66 -4.97 -43.61
N PRO A 119 -1.59 -4.40 -44.21
CA PRO A 119 -1.71 -3.15 -44.94
C PRO A 119 -2.71 -3.28 -46.09
N GLN A 120 -3.70 -2.39 -46.11
CA GLN A 120 -4.66 -2.23 -47.20
C GLN A 120 -3.92 -1.92 -48.51
N GLU A 121 -4.19 -2.74 -49.53
CA GLU A 121 -3.75 -2.56 -50.89
C GLU A 121 -4.46 -1.34 -51.49
N ASN A 122 -3.75 -0.23 -51.62
CA ASN A 122 -4.26 0.96 -52.32
C ASN A 122 -4.26 0.68 -53.83
N GLY A 123 -5.46 0.76 -54.41
CA GLY A 123 -5.77 0.36 -55.78
C GLY A 123 -4.96 1.05 -56.87
N LEU A 124 -4.72 0.28 -57.92
CA LEU A 124 -4.33 0.71 -59.26
C LEU A 124 -5.32 1.75 -59.81
N PRO A 125 -4.86 2.83 -60.45
CA PRO A 125 -5.66 3.55 -61.42
C PRO A 125 -5.52 2.89 -62.81
N ASP A 126 -6.66 2.53 -63.38
CA ASP A 126 -6.81 2.16 -64.79
C ASP A 126 -6.38 3.31 -65.71
N THR A 127 -5.49 3.05 -66.66
CA THR A 127 -5.54 3.70 -67.98
C THR A 127 -5.08 2.75 -69.07
N SER A 128 -5.99 2.51 -70.01
CA SER A 128 -5.84 1.80 -71.27
C SER A 128 -4.78 2.39 -72.20
N SER A 129 -4.02 1.53 -72.89
CA SER A 129 -3.78 1.70 -74.34
C SER A 129 -3.22 0.43 -74.98
N SER A 130 -3.86 0.08 -76.09
CA SER A 130 -3.66 -1.02 -77.02
C SER A 130 -2.25 -1.14 -77.62
N GLY A 131 -1.84 -2.35 -78.03
CA GLY A 131 -0.79 -2.51 -79.05
C GLY A 131 0.02 -3.81 -79.04
N LEU A 132 -0.55 -4.87 -79.63
CA LEU A 132 0.05 -5.74 -80.66
C LEU A 132 1.47 -6.36 -80.51
N LEU A 133 1.50 -7.69 -80.81
CA LEU A 133 2.53 -8.51 -81.47
C LEU A 133 3.45 -9.43 -80.62
N SER A 134 2.97 -10.67 -80.44
CA SER A 134 3.51 -11.95 -80.98
C SER A 134 5.01 -12.28 -81.02
N HIS A 135 5.30 -13.56 -80.70
CA HIS A 135 6.49 -14.39 -80.98
C HIS A 135 7.74 -14.06 -80.14
N SER A 136 8.49 -15.01 -79.54
CA SER A 136 8.63 -16.47 -79.66
C SER A 136 9.10 -17.03 -78.31
#